data_AF-R1EU73-F1
#
_entry.id   AF-R1EU73-F1
#
_cell.length_a   1.000
_cell.length_b   1.000
_cell.length_c   1.000
_cell.angle_alpha   90.00
_cell.angle_beta   90.00
_cell.angle_gamma   90.00
#
_symmetry.space_group_name_H-M   'P 1'
#
loop_
_entity.id
_entity.type
_entity.pdbx_description
1 polymer ?
#
loop_
_entity_poly.entity_id
_entity_poly.type
_entity_poly.pdbx_seq_one_letter_code
_entity_poly.pdbx_strand_id
1 'polypeptide(L)'
;MTSVGDVAFRDCYSLASATLPDSITHLGHAAFYGCSSLAALALPRGIAVLGDRLLEGCTSLTSLDIPRSVVTIGDNAFYGATALASLSLPGSVASIGAHAFYGCTSLTAVEVPKSVQHVGEGAWWGCTSLRSVALPASLSAIPASAFKSCTSLESIALPASVTRIADQAFNGCSSLTAFSAPTVKSLGDAAFFGCSSLREIELPDALESIGDAAFSGCTALEHVRIPASVGSIGELVFSGCSSLAMVELPDSLTAIGLGAFMGCAALPSIDIPGKVTEIGDFALKGCTALADVALPPSLTRIGDYAFQYCASLAAIALPPSLSALGSGAFRECSSLRSVDIPPLVTALEQQVFYGCSSLASVLLPPTVTAIGNSAFRDCISLQSLAVPDSVASIGDSAFKQC
;
A
#
# COMPACT_ATOMS: atom_id res chain seq x y z
N MET A 1 -21.90 1.63 46.42
CA MET A 1 -22.08 1.55 44.95
C MET A 1 -20.91 0.73 44.41
N THR A 2 -21.19 -0.37 43.73
CA THR A 2 -20.16 -1.30 43.22
C THR A 2 -19.93 -1.20 41.71
N SER A 3 -20.77 -0.45 40.99
CA SER A 3 -20.67 -0.26 39.55
C SER A 3 -21.12 1.13 39.11
N VAL A 4 -20.60 1.58 37.98
CA VAL A 4 -21.17 2.65 37.14
C VAL A 4 -21.93 1.98 36.00
N GLY A 5 -23.19 2.34 35.79
CA GLY A 5 -24.02 1.77 34.72
C GLY A 5 -23.54 2.18 33.33
N ASP A 6 -24.05 1.50 32.32
CA ASP A 6 -23.81 1.87 30.92
C ASP A 6 -24.31 3.30 30.68
N VAL A 7 -23.56 4.05 29.88
CA VAL A 7 -24.00 5.37 29.37
C VAL A 7 -24.24 6.40 30.49
N ALA A 8 -23.76 6.15 31.72
CA ALA A 8 -24.16 6.89 32.93
C ALA A 8 -23.85 8.40 32.91
N PHE A 9 -22.73 8.80 32.30
CA PHE A 9 -22.31 10.19 32.12
C PHE A 9 -22.26 10.59 30.65
N ARG A 10 -22.95 9.85 29.76
CA ARG A 10 -22.92 10.15 28.33
C ARG A 10 -23.30 11.60 28.05
N ASP A 11 -22.55 12.21 27.13
CA ASP A 11 -22.77 13.55 26.60
C ASP A 11 -22.87 14.62 27.70
N CYS A 12 -22.22 14.39 28.85
CA CYS A 12 -22.07 15.37 29.92
C CYS A 12 -21.03 16.43 29.52
N TYR A 13 -21.38 17.27 28.55
CA TYR A 13 -20.47 18.23 27.90
C TYR A 13 -19.83 19.25 28.86
N SER A 14 -20.38 19.45 30.06
CA SER A 14 -19.84 20.36 31.07
C SER A 14 -19.09 19.66 32.21
N LEU A 15 -19.00 18.33 32.21
CA LEU A 15 -18.29 17.58 33.24
C LEU A 15 -16.79 17.79 33.08
N ALA A 16 -16.19 18.62 33.93
CA ALA A 16 -14.76 18.93 33.87
C ALA A 16 -13.88 17.86 34.56
N SER A 17 -14.38 17.25 35.63
CA SER A 17 -13.65 16.23 36.39
C SER A 17 -14.59 15.24 37.07
N ALA A 18 -14.15 14.00 37.25
CA ALA A 18 -14.86 13.00 38.04
C ALA A 18 -13.90 12.18 38.92
N THR A 19 -14.37 11.80 40.11
CA THR A 19 -13.66 10.90 41.03
C THR A 19 -14.58 9.76 41.42
N LEU A 20 -14.19 8.55 41.06
CA LEU A 20 -14.98 7.35 41.32
C LEU A 20 -14.50 6.65 42.60
N PRO A 21 -15.41 6.27 43.52
CA PRO A 21 -15.03 5.56 44.75
C PRO A 21 -14.34 4.22 44.48
N ASP A 22 -13.35 3.86 45.30
CA ASP A 22 -12.63 2.57 45.24
C ASP A 22 -13.53 1.33 45.43
N SER A 23 -14.76 1.50 45.93
CA SER A 23 -15.74 0.42 46.02
C SER A 23 -16.30 -0.03 44.66
N ILE A 24 -16.06 0.74 43.59
CA ILE A 24 -16.50 0.42 42.23
C ILE A 24 -15.54 -0.58 41.60
N THR A 25 -16.08 -1.69 41.11
CA THR A 25 -15.32 -2.76 40.45
C THR A 25 -15.66 -2.90 38.97
N HIS A 26 -16.73 -2.24 38.50
CA HIS A 26 -17.21 -2.32 37.12
C HIS A 26 -17.60 -0.93 36.58
N LEU A 27 -17.14 -0.62 35.37
CA LEU A 27 -17.55 0.56 34.59
C LEU A 27 -18.30 0.09 33.36
N GLY A 28 -19.54 0.55 33.19
CA GLY A 28 -20.40 0.19 32.09
C GLY A 28 -19.89 0.67 30.72
N HIS A 29 -20.45 0.09 29.66
CA HIS A 29 -20.22 0.49 28.28
C HIS A 29 -20.52 1.99 28.10
N ALA A 30 -19.63 2.71 27.42
CA ALA A 30 -19.81 4.13 27.10
C ALA A 30 -20.09 5.04 28.32
N ALA A 31 -19.63 4.68 29.52
CA ALA A 31 -20.00 5.39 30.73
C ALA A 31 -19.66 6.89 30.73
N PHE A 32 -18.58 7.32 30.03
CA PHE A 32 -18.20 8.73 29.87
C PHE A 32 -18.16 9.17 28.39
N TYR A 33 -18.89 8.48 27.52
CA TYR A 33 -18.97 8.82 26.10
C TYR A 33 -19.32 10.30 25.89
N GLY A 34 -18.62 11.00 25.00
CA GLY A 34 -18.94 12.37 24.62
C GLY A 34 -18.75 13.42 25.73
N CYS A 35 -18.10 13.08 26.85
CA CYS A 35 -17.72 14.03 27.90
C CYS A 35 -16.57 14.93 27.44
N SER A 36 -16.82 15.80 26.45
CA SER A 36 -15.80 16.57 25.75
C SER A 36 -15.00 17.53 26.63
N SER A 37 -15.55 18.00 27.75
CA SER A 37 -14.85 18.86 28.73
C SER A 37 -14.12 18.10 29.84
N LEU A 38 -14.20 16.75 29.88
CA LEU A 38 -13.60 15.95 30.96
C LEU A 38 -12.07 15.98 30.86
N ALA A 39 -11.44 16.75 31.74
CA ALA A 39 -10.00 16.94 31.79
C ALA A 39 -9.31 16.03 32.83
N ALA A 40 -10.04 15.58 33.85
CA ALA A 40 -9.50 14.72 34.91
C ALA A 40 -10.48 13.63 35.35
N LEU A 41 -10.05 12.37 35.29
CA LEU A 41 -10.82 11.22 35.78
C LEU A 41 -9.94 10.39 36.72
N ALA A 42 -10.35 10.25 37.97
CA ALA A 42 -9.75 9.31 38.90
C ALA A 42 -10.52 7.98 38.88
N LEU A 43 -9.86 6.94 38.35
CA LEU A 43 -10.41 5.59 38.24
C LEU A 43 -10.32 4.83 39.58
N PRO A 44 -11.29 3.95 39.91
CA PRO A 44 -11.21 3.11 41.10
C PRO A 44 -10.07 2.10 41.00
N ARG A 45 -9.37 1.83 42.11
CA ARG A 45 -8.18 0.96 42.12
C ARG A 45 -8.43 -0.52 41.81
N GLY A 46 -9.68 -0.98 41.88
CA GLY A 46 -10.06 -2.40 41.78
C GLY A 46 -10.70 -2.82 40.45
N ILE A 47 -10.77 -1.91 39.45
CA ILE A 47 -11.39 -2.24 38.16
C ILE A 47 -10.48 -3.16 37.32
N ALA A 48 -11.07 -4.18 36.71
CA ALA A 48 -10.33 -5.09 35.82
C ALA A 48 -10.42 -4.70 34.34
N VAL A 49 -11.42 -3.90 33.95
CA VAL A 49 -11.75 -3.62 32.56
C VAL A 49 -12.02 -2.12 32.39
N LEU A 50 -11.37 -1.51 31.41
CA LEU A 50 -11.86 -0.26 30.80
C LEU A 50 -12.80 -0.68 29.67
N GLY A 51 -14.10 -0.52 29.88
CA GLY A 51 -15.13 -1.03 28.96
C GLY A 51 -15.10 -0.38 27.58
N ASP A 52 -15.85 -0.97 26.65
CA ASP A 52 -15.96 -0.44 25.30
C ASP A 52 -16.53 0.98 25.32
N ARG A 53 -15.96 1.85 24.48
CA ARG A 53 -16.32 3.26 24.33
C ARG A 53 -16.24 4.09 25.63
N LEU A 54 -15.56 3.60 26.68
CA LEU A 54 -15.61 4.19 28.02
C LEU A 54 -15.38 5.70 28.03
N LEU A 55 -14.34 6.17 27.32
CA LEU A 55 -13.91 7.57 27.21
C LEU A 55 -13.92 8.04 25.74
N GLU A 56 -14.76 7.43 24.89
CA GLU A 56 -14.91 7.88 23.51
C GLU A 56 -15.36 9.36 23.47
N GLY A 57 -14.68 10.19 22.67
CA GLY A 57 -14.98 11.61 22.52
C GLY A 57 -14.61 12.49 23.72
N CYS A 58 -13.83 11.99 24.69
CA CYS A 58 -13.29 12.80 25.79
C CYS A 58 -12.11 13.67 25.32
N THR A 59 -12.42 14.69 24.50
CA THR A 59 -11.42 15.49 23.77
C THR A 59 -10.57 16.41 24.62
N SER A 60 -10.91 16.64 25.90
CA SER A 60 -10.11 17.45 26.84
C SER A 60 -9.21 16.63 27.77
N LEU A 61 -9.29 15.30 27.74
CA LEU A 61 -8.54 14.43 28.65
C LEU A 61 -7.07 14.35 28.21
N THR A 62 -6.15 14.92 29.01
CA THR A 62 -4.73 14.99 28.64
C THR A 62 -3.91 13.77 29.08
N SER A 63 -4.33 13.12 30.16
CA SER A 63 -3.65 11.97 30.77
C SER A 63 -4.65 11.16 31.61
N LEU A 64 -4.39 9.87 31.76
CA LEU A 64 -5.15 8.99 32.66
C LEU A 64 -4.21 8.04 33.38
N ASP A 65 -4.33 7.94 34.70
CA ASP A 65 -3.66 6.89 35.48
C ASP A 65 -4.52 5.62 35.42
N ILE A 66 -4.02 4.59 34.71
CA ILE A 66 -4.71 3.31 34.58
C ILE A 66 -4.28 2.41 35.75
N PRO A 67 -5.22 1.98 36.63
CA PRO A 67 -4.90 1.12 37.77
C PRO A 67 -4.23 -0.19 37.37
N ARG A 68 -3.28 -0.67 38.19
CA ARG A 68 -2.56 -1.95 37.99
C ARG A 68 -3.45 -3.20 38.01
N SER A 69 -4.72 -3.07 38.35
CA SER A 69 -5.72 -4.14 38.28
C SER A 69 -6.30 -4.32 36.88
N VAL A 70 -6.14 -3.35 35.98
CA VAL A 70 -6.72 -3.38 34.64
C VAL A 70 -6.02 -4.44 33.79
N VAL A 71 -6.83 -5.37 33.26
CA VAL A 71 -6.40 -6.46 32.38
C VAL A 71 -6.84 -6.23 30.94
N THR A 72 -7.98 -5.54 30.74
CA THR A 72 -8.55 -5.32 29.40
C THR A 72 -8.83 -3.85 29.15
N ILE A 73 -8.41 -3.38 27.98
CA ILE A 73 -8.87 -2.12 27.38
C ILE A 73 -9.83 -2.49 26.25
N GLY A 74 -11.08 -2.08 26.38
CA GLY A 74 -12.14 -2.41 25.44
C GLY A 74 -12.05 -1.69 24.11
N ASP A 75 -12.95 -2.06 23.20
CA ASP A 75 -13.03 -1.49 21.87
C ASP A 75 -13.39 0.00 21.96
N ASN A 76 -12.71 0.85 21.19
CA ASN A 76 -12.95 2.29 21.17
C ASN A 76 -12.81 2.98 22.55
N ALA A 77 -12.17 2.36 23.54
CA ALA A 77 -12.15 2.85 24.92
C ALA A 77 -11.69 4.32 25.06
N PHE A 78 -10.78 4.78 24.20
CA PHE A 78 -10.27 6.16 24.13
C PHE A 78 -10.46 6.77 22.73
N TYR A 79 -11.40 6.26 21.92
CA TYR A 79 -11.62 6.75 20.57
C TYR A 79 -11.86 8.26 20.56
N GLY A 80 -11.08 9.00 19.77
CA GLY A 80 -11.20 10.45 19.65
C GLY A 80 -10.82 11.24 20.91
N ALA A 81 -10.07 10.65 21.86
CA ALA A 81 -9.47 11.39 22.97
C ALA A 81 -8.29 12.25 22.48
N THR A 82 -8.58 13.27 21.68
CA THR A 82 -7.60 14.01 20.88
C THR A 82 -6.53 14.73 21.70
N ALA A 83 -6.82 15.14 22.94
CA ALA A 83 -5.84 15.77 23.84
C ALA A 83 -4.97 14.79 24.62
N LEU A 84 -5.23 13.46 24.55
CA LEU A 84 -4.49 12.46 25.32
C LEU A 84 -3.05 12.39 24.84
N ALA A 85 -2.13 13.00 25.60
CA ALA A 85 -0.74 13.17 25.20
C ALA A 85 0.18 12.04 25.71
N SER A 86 -0.18 11.46 26.86
CA SER A 86 0.58 10.39 27.50
C SER A 86 -0.34 9.41 28.22
N LEU A 87 -0.04 8.12 28.09
CA LEU A 87 -0.73 7.06 28.80
C LEU A 87 0.26 5.96 29.20
N SER A 88 0.29 5.60 30.49
CA SER A 88 1.06 4.45 30.96
C SER A 88 0.14 3.24 31.06
N LEU A 89 0.43 2.20 30.26
CA LEU A 89 -0.29 0.94 30.31
C LEU A 89 0.32 0.05 31.41
N PRO A 90 -0.46 -0.41 32.40
CA PRO A 90 0.09 -1.24 33.46
C PRO A 90 0.49 -2.63 32.93
N GLY A 91 1.49 -3.25 33.57
CA GLY A 91 2.00 -4.58 33.23
C GLY A 91 1.00 -5.75 33.37
N SER A 92 -0.23 -5.46 33.80
CA SER A 92 -1.35 -6.39 33.90
C SER A 92 -2.20 -6.46 32.63
N VAL A 93 -2.09 -5.47 31.73
CA VAL A 93 -2.92 -5.42 30.51
C VAL A 93 -2.58 -6.60 29.62
N ALA A 94 -3.57 -7.44 29.34
CA ALA A 94 -3.46 -8.62 28.49
C ALA A 94 -4.10 -8.40 27.11
N SER A 95 -5.06 -7.49 26.98
CA SER A 95 -5.79 -7.24 25.75
C SER A 95 -6.06 -5.75 25.52
N ILE A 96 -5.84 -5.30 24.29
CA ILE A 96 -6.21 -3.97 23.79
C ILE A 96 -7.21 -4.17 22.64
N GLY A 97 -8.41 -3.60 22.78
CA GLY A 97 -9.50 -3.72 21.83
C GLY A 97 -9.26 -3.00 20.50
N ALA A 98 -10.16 -3.24 19.55
CA ALA A 98 -10.14 -2.57 18.25
C ALA A 98 -10.39 -1.07 18.43
N HIS A 99 -9.66 -0.25 17.68
CA HIS A 99 -9.78 1.21 17.70
C HIS A 99 -9.61 1.84 19.10
N ALA A 100 -9.00 1.13 20.05
CA ALA A 100 -8.93 1.56 21.45
C ALA A 100 -8.36 2.98 21.64
N PHE A 101 -7.40 3.40 20.82
CA PHE A 101 -6.79 4.73 20.81
C PHE A 101 -6.95 5.43 19.45
N TYR A 102 -7.96 5.08 18.68
CA TYR A 102 -8.20 5.72 17.38
C TYR A 102 -8.31 7.23 17.54
N GLY A 103 -7.59 8.00 16.72
CA GLY A 103 -7.67 9.46 16.72
C GLY A 103 -7.17 10.14 18.00
N CYS A 104 -6.37 9.46 18.83
CA CYS A 104 -5.62 10.10 19.93
C CYS A 104 -4.46 10.93 19.35
N THR A 105 -4.79 12.04 18.68
CA THR A 105 -3.86 12.82 17.84
C THR A 105 -2.72 13.48 18.60
N SER A 106 -2.83 13.65 19.93
CA SER A 106 -1.74 14.18 20.78
C SER A 106 -0.82 13.11 21.35
N LEU A 107 -1.15 11.81 21.22
CA LEU A 107 -0.38 10.72 21.81
C LEU A 107 0.97 10.59 21.10
N THR A 108 2.06 10.75 21.84
CA THR A 108 3.42 10.83 21.26
C THR A 108 4.20 9.54 21.33
N ALA A 109 3.94 8.70 22.34
CA ALA A 109 4.60 7.42 22.53
C ALA A 109 3.65 6.41 23.19
N VAL A 110 3.86 5.13 22.87
CA VAL A 110 3.15 4.02 23.52
C VAL A 110 4.14 2.92 23.87
N GLU A 111 4.15 2.54 25.15
CA GLU A 111 4.83 1.33 25.62
C GLU A 111 3.79 0.23 25.84
N VAL A 112 3.75 -0.75 24.93
CA VAL A 112 2.82 -1.88 25.03
C VAL A 112 3.41 -2.90 26.01
N PRO A 113 2.72 -3.23 27.12
CA PRO A 113 3.25 -4.15 28.12
C PRO A 113 3.51 -5.55 27.57
N LYS A 114 4.54 -6.23 28.10
CA LYS A 114 4.91 -7.60 27.71
C LYS A 114 3.79 -8.64 27.93
N SER A 115 2.84 -8.34 28.80
CA SER A 115 1.67 -9.16 29.09
C SER A 115 0.64 -9.17 27.96
N VAL A 116 0.65 -8.17 27.08
CA VAL A 116 -0.33 -8.04 26.00
C VAL A 116 -0.21 -9.22 25.03
N GLN A 117 -1.30 -9.96 24.88
CA GLN A 117 -1.42 -11.09 23.94
C GLN A 117 -2.27 -10.73 22.73
N HIS A 118 -3.13 -9.73 22.86
CA HIS A 118 -4.04 -9.31 21.80
C HIS A 118 -4.05 -7.79 21.63
N VAL A 119 -3.94 -7.36 20.38
CA VAL A 119 -4.13 -5.99 19.93
C VAL A 119 -5.16 -6.02 18.81
N GLY A 120 -6.23 -5.28 18.97
CA GLY A 120 -7.30 -5.17 17.98
C GLY A 120 -6.90 -4.35 16.74
N GLU A 121 -7.69 -4.51 15.69
CA GLU A 121 -7.58 -3.70 14.47
C GLU A 121 -7.67 -2.19 14.79
N GLY A 122 -6.85 -1.38 14.11
CA GLY A 122 -6.93 0.07 14.21
C GLY A 122 -6.60 0.65 15.58
N ALA A 123 -5.98 -0.13 16.48
CA ALA A 123 -5.76 0.27 17.88
C ALA A 123 -5.14 1.66 18.05
N TRP A 124 -4.26 2.10 17.14
CA TRP A 124 -3.66 3.44 17.11
C TRP A 124 -3.88 4.19 15.80
N TRP A 125 -4.90 3.83 15.00
CA TRP A 125 -5.17 4.53 13.75
C TRP A 125 -5.44 6.01 14.04
N GLY A 126 -4.67 6.89 13.40
CA GLY A 126 -4.90 8.33 13.43
C GLY A 126 -4.24 9.00 14.63
N CYS A 127 -3.37 8.30 15.36
CA CYS A 127 -2.46 8.89 16.33
C CYS A 127 -1.36 9.67 15.60
N THR A 128 -1.71 10.82 15.01
CA THR A 128 -0.84 11.58 14.09
C THR A 128 0.45 12.09 14.72
N SER A 129 0.51 12.25 16.05
CA SER A 129 1.72 12.67 16.78
C SER A 129 2.56 11.50 17.30
N LEU A 130 2.17 10.25 17.05
CA LEU A 130 2.85 9.07 17.57
C LEU A 130 4.19 8.89 16.88
N ARG A 131 5.29 9.02 17.63
CA ARG A 131 6.67 8.94 17.13
C ARG A 131 7.35 7.62 17.41
N SER A 132 6.99 6.97 18.51
CA SER A 132 7.63 5.74 18.96
C SER A 132 6.64 4.77 19.59
N VAL A 133 6.74 3.50 19.21
CA VAL A 133 5.93 2.40 19.77
C VAL A 133 6.85 1.27 20.16
N ALA A 134 6.81 0.87 21.45
CA ALA A 134 7.47 -0.33 21.92
C ALA A 134 6.45 -1.48 21.91
N LEU A 135 6.62 -2.43 20.98
CA LEU A 135 5.76 -3.60 20.82
C LEU A 135 6.20 -4.76 21.72
N PRO A 136 5.27 -5.61 22.20
CA PRO A 136 5.61 -6.72 23.07
C PRO A 136 6.14 -7.92 22.26
N ALA A 137 7.10 -8.65 22.83
CA ALA A 137 7.73 -9.81 22.19
C ALA A 137 6.79 -11.01 21.95
N SER A 138 5.57 -10.98 22.49
CA SER A 138 4.51 -11.97 22.30
C SER A 138 3.73 -11.79 20.99
N LEU A 139 3.83 -10.62 20.34
CA LEU A 139 2.98 -10.29 19.21
C LEU A 139 3.35 -11.10 17.96
N SER A 140 2.41 -11.86 17.42
CA SER A 140 2.64 -12.71 16.24
C SER A 140 2.34 -12.03 14.90
N ALA A 141 1.57 -10.94 14.93
CA ALA A 141 1.19 -10.17 13.75
C ALA A 141 0.93 -8.70 14.10
N ILE A 142 1.17 -7.80 13.16
CA ILE A 142 0.66 -6.43 13.25
C ILE A 142 -0.79 -6.42 12.73
N PRO A 143 -1.79 -6.02 13.55
CA PRO A 143 -3.19 -6.01 13.15
C PRO A 143 -3.48 -5.05 12.01
N ALA A 144 -4.63 -5.26 11.35
CA ALA A 144 -5.07 -4.39 10.28
C ALA A 144 -5.19 -2.95 10.77
N SER A 145 -4.82 -1.99 9.93
CA SER A 145 -4.87 -0.54 10.22
C SER A 145 -4.21 -0.09 11.54
N ALA A 146 -3.41 -0.92 12.23
CA ALA A 146 -2.98 -0.66 13.61
C ALA A 146 -2.32 0.71 13.80
N PHE A 147 -1.52 1.14 12.83
CA PHE A 147 -0.82 2.42 12.78
C PHE A 147 -1.21 3.27 11.56
N LYS A 148 -2.39 3.01 10.98
CA LYS A 148 -2.86 3.79 9.82
C LYS A 148 -2.90 5.28 10.17
N SER A 149 -2.36 6.11 9.28
CA SER A 149 -2.25 7.57 9.43
C SER A 149 -1.48 8.04 10.67
N CYS A 150 -0.58 7.23 11.22
CA CYS A 150 0.42 7.66 12.21
C CYS A 150 1.53 8.46 11.51
N THR A 151 1.19 9.68 11.05
CA THR A 151 2.03 10.48 10.16
C THR A 151 3.37 10.92 10.75
N SER A 152 3.53 10.91 12.08
CA SER A 152 4.80 11.23 12.77
C SER A 152 5.64 10.00 13.14
N LEU A 153 5.21 8.77 12.78
CA LEU A 153 5.94 7.56 13.13
C LEU A 153 7.18 7.43 12.25
N GLU A 154 8.36 7.68 12.81
CA GLU A 154 9.64 7.71 12.08
C GLU A 154 10.28 6.31 11.96
N SER A 155 10.11 5.48 12.98
CA SER A 155 10.61 4.10 13.00
C SER A 155 9.75 3.22 13.91
N ILE A 156 9.75 1.92 13.64
CA ILE A 156 9.12 0.91 14.49
C ILE A 156 9.96 -0.36 14.49
N ALA A 157 10.31 -0.86 15.67
CA ALA A 157 11.00 -2.13 15.82
C ALA A 157 9.95 -3.25 15.91
N LEU A 158 9.95 -4.16 14.92
CA LEU A 158 9.08 -5.33 14.96
C LEU A 158 9.69 -6.41 15.86
N PRO A 159 8.89 -7.03 16.75
CA PRO A 159 9.30 -8.23 17.45
C PRO A 159 9.62 -9.38 16.48
N ALA A 160 10.63 -10.19 16.80
CA ALA A 160 11.02 -11.36 15.98
C ALA A 160 9.94 -12.46 15.88
N SER A 161 8.90 -12.39 16.72
CA SER A 161 7.72 -13.26 16.65
C SER A 161 6.73 -12.84 15.55
N VAL A 162 6.85 -11.62 15.00
CA VAL A 162 5.92 -11.11 13.99
C VAL A 162 6.17 -11.81 12.66
N THR A 163 5.14 -12.50 12.17
CA THR A 163 5.17 -13.26 10.91
C THR A 163 4.24 -12.68 9.85
N ARG A 164 3.35 -11.76 10.23
CA ARG A 164 2.37 -11.15 9.32
C ARG A 164 2.17 -9.68 9.65
N ILE A 165 2.06 -8.86 8.60
CA ILE A 165 1.59 -7.48 8.67
C ILE A 165 0.28 -7.44 7.91
N ALA A 166 -0.81 -7.14 8.61
CA ALA A 166 -2.13 -7.15 8.01
C ALA A 166 -2.40 -5.87 7.18
N ASP A 167 -3.55 -5.86 6.53
CA ASP A 167 -3.95 -4.81 5.59
C ASP A 167 -3.90 -3.43 6.24
N GLN A 168 -3.35 -2.47 5.50
CA GLN A 168 -3.26 -1.05 5.88
C GLN A 168 -2.54 -0.77 7.21
N ALA A 169 -1.79 -1.74 7.77
CA ALA A 169 -1.18 -1.63 9.10
C ALA A 169 -0.35 -0.34 9.30
N PHE A 170 0.37 0.11 8.27
CA PHE A 170 1.17 1.34 8.25
C PHE A 170 0.73 2.32 7.16
N ASN A 171 -0.47 2.16 6.60
CA ASN A 171 -0.98 3.05 5.55
C ASN A 171 -0.92 4.52 5.98
N GLY A 172 -0.25 5.37 5.21
CA GLY A 172 -0.10 6.79 5.49
C GLY A 172 0.86 7.13 6.62
N CYS A 173 1.75 6.22 7.03
CA CYS A 173 2.89 6.55 7.91
C CYS A 173 3.94 7.36 7.14
N SER A 174 3.61 8.59 6.78
CA SER A 174 4.38 9.41 5.84
C SER A 174 5.78 9.82 6.32
N SER A 175 6.10 9.67 7.61
CA SER A 175 7.44 9.92 8.17
C SER A 175 8.29 8.65 8.34
N LEU A 176 7.74 7.46 8.06
CA LEU A 176 8.49 6.21 8.21
C LEU A 176 9.59 6.14 7.15
N THR A 177 10.85 6.16 7.55
CA THR A 177 11.98 6.27 6.59
C THR A 177 12.57 4.93 6.17
N ALA A 178 12.51 3.94 7.06
CA ALA A 178 13.07 2.61 6.83
C ALA A 178 12.18 1.55 7.47
N PHE A 179 12.17 0.37 6.87
CA PHE A 179 11.42 -0.78 7.35
C PHE A 179 12.24 -2.06 7.21
N SER A 180 12.39 -2.80 8.32
CA SER A 180 13.04 -4.12 8.35
C SER A 180 12.14 -5.10 9.10
N ALA A 181 11.91 -6.26 8.50
CA ALA A 181 11.02 -7.29 9.02
C ALA A 181 11.52 -8.69 8.68
N PRO A 182 12.61 -9.15 9.31
CA PRO A 182 13.34 -10.34 8.89
C PRO A 182 12.52 -11.65 8.99
N THR A 183 11.43 -11.65 9.76
CA THR A 183 10.62 -12.85 10.05
C THR A 183 9.24 -12.83 9.38
N VAL A 184 8.89 -11.77 8.67
CA VAL A 184 7.55 -11.61 8.07
C VAL A 184 7.42 -12.49 6.84
N LYS A 185 6.31 -13.23 6.77
CA LYS A 185 5.95 -14.13 5.67
C LYS A 185 4.90 -13.53 4.75
N SER A 186 4.08 -12.60 5.24
CA SER A 186 3.05 -11.96 4.42
C SER A 186 2.84 -10.50 4.78
N LEU A 187 2.72 -9.69 3.73
CA LEU A 187 2.28 -8.30 3.79
C LEU A 187 0.86 -8.21 3.24
N GLY A 188 -0.03 -7.59 3.99
CA GLY A 188 -1.41 -7.35 3.59
C GLY A 188 -1.57 -6.20 2.60
N ASP A 189 -2.80 -6.00 2.14
CA ASP A 189 -3.13 -5.00 1.14
C ASP A 189 -2.89 -3.59 1.70
N ALA A 190 -2.26 -2.74 0.89
CA ALA A 190 -1.94 -1.36 1.22
C ALA A 190 -1.17 -1.21 2.56
N ALA A 191 -0.42 -2.23 2.99
CA ALA A 191 0.26 -2.27 4.29
C ALA A 191 1.14 -1.04 4.55
N PHE A 192 1.85 -0.53 3.53
CA PHE A 192 2.69 0.67 3.56
C PHE A 192 2.26 1.71 2.52
N PHE A 193 1.00 1.67 2.08
CA PHE A 193 0.49 2.62 1.10
C PHE A 193 0.69 4.06 1.60
N GLY A 194 1.28 4.92 0.78
CA GLY A 194 1.50 6.33 1.13
C GLY A 194 2.56 6.57 2.22
N CYS A 195 3.43 5.60 2.51
CA CYS A 195 4.65 5.82 3.30
C CYS A 195 5.67 6.62 2.47
N SER A 196 5.36 7.89 2.21
CA SER A 196 6.06 8.72 1.22
C SER A 196 7.54 8.99 1.51
N SER A 197 7.98 8.84 2.77
CA SER A 197 9.39 8.97 3.17
C SER A 197 10.14 7.64 3.23
N LEU A 198 9.47 6.51 2.98
CA LEU A 198 10.10 5.19 3.03
C LEU A 198 11.08 5.06 1.88
N ARG A 199 12.37 5.08 2.21
CA ARG A 199 13.47 5.12 1.22
C ARG A 199 14.04 3.75 0.92
N GLU A 200 14.12 2.91 1.96
CA GLU A 200 14.72 1.59 1.91
C GLU A 200 13.79 0.57 2.55
N ILE A 201 13.72 -0.60 1.91
CA ILE A 201 13.02 -1.76 2.44
C ILE A 201 13.84 -3.03 2.26
N GLU A 202 13.98 -3.78 3.35
CA GLU A 202 14.53 -5.13 3.33
C GLU A 202 13.38 -6.14 3.42
N LEU A 203 13.01 -6.70 2.26
CA LEU A 203 12.03 -7.78 2.20
C LEU A 203 12.72 -9.11 2.57
N PRO A 204 12.18 -9.89 3.52
CA PRO A 204 12.83 -11.10 4.00
C PRO A 204 12.79 -12.23 2.95
N ASP A 205 13.83 -13.07 2.91
CA ASP A 205 13.92 -14.22 2.00
C ASP A 205 12.77 -15.23 2.15
N ALA A 206 12.12 -15.25 3.31
CA ALA A 206 10.97 -16.11 3.60
C ALA A 206 9.61 -15.46 3.27
N LEU A 207 9.59 -14.30 2.61
CA LEU A 207 8.35 -13.61 2.26
C LEU A 207 7.57 -14.38 1.19
N GLU A 208 6.40 -14.89 1.55
CA GLU A 208 5.56 -15.73 0.68
C GLU A 208 4.59 -14.88 -0.16
N SER A 209 4.12 -13.72 0.36
CA SER A 209 3.16 -12.87 -0.35
C SER A 209 3.30 -11.38 -0.05
N ILE A 210 2.99 -10.56 -1.07
CA ILE A 210 2.85 -9.11 -1.00
C ILE A 210 1.45 -8.75 -1.48
N GLY A 211 0.64 -8.15 -0.61
CA GLY A 211 -0.72 -7.72 -0.92
C GLY A 211 -0.78 -6.55 -1.90
N ASP A 212 -1.97 -6.31 -2.42
CA ASP A 212 -2.20 -5.30 -3.44
C ASP A 212 -1.91 -3.89 -2.89
N ALA A 213 -1.29 -3.05 -3.72
CA ALA A 213 -0.89 -1.69 -3.37
C ALA A 213 -0.01 -1.57 -2.10
N ALA A 214 0.64 -2.65 -1.64
CA ALA A 214 1.37 -2.68 -0.37
C ALA A 214 2.39 -1.55 -0.21
N PHE A 215 3.05 -1.12 -1.30
CA PHE A 215 4.01 -0.01 -1.32
C PHE A 215 3.59 1.13 -2.24
N SER A 216 2.32 1.19 -2.64
CA SER A 216 1.87 2.24 -3.55
C SER A 216 2.00 3.62 -2.89
N GLY A 217 2.54 4.60 -3.62
CA GLY A 217 2.77 5.94 -3.11
C GLY A 217 3.97 6.07 -2.17
N CYS A 218 4.84 5.06 -2.08
CA CYS A 218 6.15 5.19 -1.43
C CYS A 218 7.11 5.99 -2.32
N THR A 219 6.86 7.30 -2.43
CA THR A 219 7.52 8.19 -3.41
C THR A 219 9.03 8.33 -3.22
N ALA A 220 9.56 8.05 -2.03
CA ALA A 220 11.00 8.08 -1.73
C ALA A 220 11.71 6.73 -1.92
N LEU A 221 10.98 5.64 -2.21
CA LEU A 221 11.57 4.31 -2.34
C LEU A 221 12.48 4.26 -3.56
N GLU A 222 13.79 4.02 -3.35
CA GLU A 222 14.80 4.07 -4.42
C GLU A 222 15.13 2.69 -4.99
N HIS A 223 15.14 1.66 -4.13
CA HIS A 223 15.56 0.31 -4.47
C HIS A 223 14.62 -0.72 -3.85
N VAL A 224 14.28 -1.76 -4.60
CA VAL A 224 13.58 -2.92 -4.06
C VAL A 224 14.10 -4.22 -4.66
N ARG A 225 14.29 -5.22 -3.80
CA ARG A 225 14.58 -6.60 -4.19
C ARG A 225 13.40 -7.47 -3.77
N ILE A 226 12.77 -8.12 -4.75
CA ILE A 226 11.65 -9.02 -4.50
C ILE A 226 12.21 -10.43 -4.21
N PRO A 227 11.91 -11.04 -3.05
CA PRO A 227 12.43 -12.35 -2.69
C PRO A 227 11.98 -13.48 -3.62
N ALA A 228 12.82 -14.51 -3.78
CA ALA A 228 12.55 -15.64 -4.68
C ALA A 228 11.32 -16.48 -4.29
N SER A 229 10.88 -16.39 -3.03
CA SER A 229 9.67 -17.04 -2.52
C SER A 229 8.37 -16.36 -2.97
N VAL A 230 8.43 -15.13 -3.49
CA VAL A 230 7.26 -14.40 -3.99
C VAL A 230 6.95 -14.87 -5.41
N GLY A 231 5.83 -15.60 -5.58
CA GLY A 231 5.44 -16.17 -6.88
C GLY A 231 4.82 -15.18 -7.87
N SER A 232 4.25 -14.07 -7.40
CA SER A 232 3.59 -13.04 -8.20
C SER A 232 3.68 -11.67 -7.52
N ILE A 233 3.73 -10.60 -8.33
CA ILE A 233 3.55 -9.23 -7.85
C ILE A 233 2.08 -8.87 -8.04
N GLY A 234 1.40 -8.53 -6.94
CA GLY A 234 0.00 -8.14 -6.92
C GLY A 234 -0.30 -6.83 -7.66
N GLU A 235 -1.54 -6.39 -7.63
CA GLU A 235 -1.99 -5.17 -8.28
C GLU A 235 -1.38 -3.94 -7.59
N LEU A 236 -0.89 -2.98 -8.37
CA LEU A 236 -0.44 -1.66 -7.92
C LEU A 236 0.67 -1.67 -6.85
N VAL A 237 1.37 -2.78 -6.60
CA VAL A 237 2.28 -2.94 -5.45
C VAL A 237 3.27 -1.78 -5.29
N PHE A 238 3.90 -1.34 -6.38
CA PHE A 238 4.84 -0.20 -6.39
C PHE A 238 4.30 1.00 -7.19
N SER A 239 2.98 1.09 -7.37
CA SER A 239 2.36 2.19 -8.12
C SER A 239 2.65 3.53 -7.44
N GLY A 240 3.20 4.49 -8.16
CA GLY A 240 3.56 5.83 -7.67
C GLY A 240 4.88 5.88 -6.90
N CYS A 241 5.69 4.82 -6.90
CA CYS A 241 7.06 4.86 -6.38
C CYS A 241 7.96 5.65 -7.34
N SER A 242 7.79 6.97 -7.38
CA SER A 242 8.37 7.85 -8.40
C SER A 242 9.90 7.94 -8.37
N SER A 243 10.54 7.63 -7.23
CA SER A 243 12.00 7.62 -7.08
C SER A 243 12.62 6.22 -7.29
N LEU A 244 11.81 5.21 -7.61
CA LEU A 244 12.29 3.84 -7.76
C LEU A 244 13.21 3.74 -8.97
N ALA A 245 14.50 3.61 -8.71
CA ALA A 245 15.56 3.58 -9.72
C ALA A 245 16.04 2.15 -10.02
N MET A 246 15.78 1.19 -9.13
CA MET A 246 16.18 -0.20 -9.33
C MET A 246 15.18 -1.18 -8.72
N VAL A 247 14.85 -2.20 -9.50
CA VAL A 247 14.00 -3.32 -9.08
C VAL A 247 14.70 -4.62 -9.45
N GLU A 248 14.93 -5.49 -8.46
CA GLU A 248 15.38 -6.87 -8.69
C GLU A 248 14.17 -7.81 -8.61
N LEU A 249 13.81 -8.41 -9.74
CA LEU A 249 12.72 -9.39 -9.85
C LEU A 249 13.28 -10.83 -9.76
N PRO A 250 12.59 -11.76 -9.09
CA PRO A 250 13.07 -13.13 -8.96
C PRO A 250 12.75 -13.99 -10.18
N ASP A 251 13.62 -14.96 -10.48
CA ASP A 251 13.44 -15.96 -11.56
C ASP A 251 12.19 -16.85 -11.39
N SER A 252 11.57 -16.86 -10.21
CA SER A 252 10.33 -17.59 -9.91
C SER A 252 9.07 -16.87 -10.41
N LEU A 253 9.16 -15.59 -10.75
CA LEU A 253 8.01 -14.74 -11.09
C LEU A 253 7.34 -15.18 -12.40
N THR A 254 6.02 -15.33 -12.38
CA THR A 254 5.23 -15.78 -13.55
C THR A 254 4.40 -14.69 -14.21
N ALA A 255 4.16 -13.57 -13.52
CA ALA A 255 3.40 -12.44 -14.05
C ALA A 255 3.80 -11.11 -13.37
N ILE A 256 3.65 -10.01 -14.12
CA ILE A 256 3.64 -8.64 -13.57
C ILE A 256 2.19 -8.17 -13.51
N GLY A 257 1.68 -7.92 -12.30
CA GLY A 257 0.28 -7.54 -12.06
C GLY A 257 -0.11 -6.17 -12.62
N LEU A 258 -1.41 -5.90 -12.61
CA LEU A 258 -2.01 -4.64 -13.05
C LEU A 258 -1.35 -3.46 -12.34
N GLY A 259 -0.79 -2.51 -13.10
CA GLY A 259 -0.20 -1.29 -12.59
C GLY A 259 0.95 -1.47 -11.58
N ALA A 260 1.59 -2.65 -11.53
CA ALA A 260 2.58 -2.99 -10.50
C ALA A 260 3.69 -1.95 -10.33
N PHE A 261 4.13 -1.31 -11.41
CA PHE A 261 5.14 -0.24 -11.45
C PHE A 261 4.61 1.05 -12.09
N MET A 262 3.29 1.26 -12.09
CA MET A 262 2.68 2.45 -12.67
C MET A 262 3.28 3.70 -12.02
N GLY A 263 3.81 4.64 -12.81
CA GLY A 263 4.35 5.91 -12.31
C GLY A 263 5.71 5.79 -11.62
N CYS A 264 6.44 4.68 -11.79
CA CYS A 264 7.86 4.58 -11.41
C CYS A 264 8.74 5.42 -12.36
N ALA A 265 8.57 6.74 -12.28
CA ALA A 265 9.08 7.70 -13.25
C ALA A 265 10.62 7.74 -13.35
N ALA A 266 11.34 7.33 -12.30
CA ALA A 266 12.80 7.27 -12.24
C ALA A 266 13.40 5.94 -12.72
N LEU A 267 12.60 4.91 -13.01
CA LEU A 267 13.11 3.58 -13.37
C LEU A 267 13.72 3.60 -14.78
N PRO A 268 15.05 3.46 -14.95
CA PRO A 268 15.69 3.58 -16.26
C PRO A 268 15.60 2.28 -17.06
N SER A 269 15.58 1.14 -16.37
CA SER A 269 15.58 -0.18 -16.97
C SER A 269 14.86 -1.20 -16.09
N ILE A 270 14.33 -2.24 -16.70
CA ILE A 270 13.80 -3.40 -15.99
C ILE A 270 14.11 -4.70 -16.74
N ASP A 271 14.54 -5.73 -16.01
CA ASP A 271 14.74 -7.08 -16.52
C ASP A 271 13.57 -7.96 -16.10
N ILE A 272 12.76 -8.41 -17.06
CA ILE A 272 11.57 -9.21 -16.80
C ILE A 272 11.94 -10.70 -16.82
N PRO A 273 11.76 -11.44 -15.70
CA PRO A 273 12.27 -12.80 -15.56
C PRO A 273 11.74 -13.81 -16.59
N GLY A 274 12.57 -14.82 -16.89
CA GLY A 274 12.35 -15.80 -17.96
C GLY A 274 11.10 -16.69 -17.86
N LYS A 275 10.36 -16.66 -16.74
CA LYS A 275 9.10 -17.40 -16.55
C LYS A 275 7.86 -16.52 -16.69
N VAL A 276 8.01 -15.21 -16.83
CA VAL A 276 6.88 -14.29 -16.95
C VAL A 276 6.18 -14.54 -18.28
N THR A 277 4.89 -14.86 -18.22
CA THR A 277 4.05 -15.05 -19.42
C THR A 277 3.19 -13.81 -19.71
N GLU A 278 3.03 -12.92 -18.74
CA GLU A 278 2.14 -11.77 -18.83
C GLU A 278 2.68 -10.52 -18.15
N ILE A 279 2.56 -9.39 -18.86
CA ILE A 279 2.63 -8.04 -18.31
C ILE A 279 1.22 -7.46 -18.29
N GLY A 280 0.67 -7.19 -17.11
CA GLY A 280 -0.70 -6.73 -16.93
C GLY A 280 -0.96 -5.30 -17.39
N ASP A 281 -2.24 -4.92 -17.36
CA ASP A 281 -2.70 -3.59 -17.75
C ASP A 281 -2.00 -2.50 -16.91
N PHE A 282 -1.59 -1.42 -17.56
CA PHE A 282 -0.89 -0.30 -16.95
C PHE A 282 0.42 -0.63 -16.20
N ALA A 283 0.95 -1.85 -16.29
CA ALA A 283 2.01 -2.35 -15.42
C ALA A 283 3.23 -1.42 -15.29
N LEU A 284 3.65 -0.77 -16.38
CA LEU A 284 4.75 0.20 -16.44
C LEU A 284 4.30 1.56 -16.99
N LYS A 285 3.00 1.87 -16.90
CA LYS A 285 2.47 3.15 -17.38
C LYS A 285 3.15 4.30 -16.65
N GLY A 286 3.67 5.28 -17.39
CA GLY A 286 4.29 6.49 -16.83
C GLY A 286 5.68 6.26 -16.27
N CYS A 287 6.35 5.15 -16.58
CA CYS A 287 7.78 4.97 -16.34
C CYS A 287 8.58 5.83 -17.33
N THR A 288 8.58 7.15 -17.14
CA THR A 288 9.07 8.12 -18.12
C THR A 288 10.57 8.02 -18.41
N ALA A 289 11.37 7.54 -17.45
CA ALA A 289 12.80 7.30 -17.63
C ALA A 289 13.12 5.93 -18.27
N LEU A 290 12.13 5.05 -18.43
CA LEU A 290 12.35 3.68 -18.89
C LEU A 290 12.84 3.66 -20.34
N ALA A 291 14.12 3.36 -20.51
CA ALA A 291 14.80 3.31 -21.80
C ALA A 291 15.05 1.87 -22.25
N ASP A 292 15.32 0.97 -21.30
CA ASP A 292 15.71 -0.41 -21.57
C ASP A 292 14.78 -1.42 -20.88
N VAL A 293 14.17 -2.29 -21.67
CA VAL A 293 13.27 -3.35 -21.17
C VAL A 293 13.69 -4.68 -21.76
N ALA A 294 14.14 -5.61 -20.92
CA ALA A 294 14.41 -6.98 -21.35
C ALA A 294 13.13 -7.81 -21.17
N LEU A 295 12.52 -8.22 -22.29
CA LEU A 295 11.34 -9.08 -22.30
C LEU A 295 11.73 -10.56 -22.45
N PRO A 296 11.12 -11.50 -21.71
CA PRO A 296 11.49 -12.89 -21.76
C PRO A 296 10.86 -13.60 -22.97
N PRO A 297 11.50 -14.68 -23.47
CA PRO A 297 10.97 -15.48 -24.57
C PRO A 297 9.69 -16.28 -24.22
N SER A 298 9.28 -16.28 -22.95
CA SER A 298 8.03 -16.88 -22.48
C SER A 298 6.82 -15.94 -22.57
N LEU A 299 7.03 -14.65 -22.80
CA LEU A 299 5.97 -13.64 -22.73
C LEU A 299 4.95 -13.85 -23.87
N THR A 300 3.68 -13.99 -23.53
CA THR A 300 2.59 -14.19 -24.50
C THR A 300 1.64 -12.99 -24.58
N ARG A 301 1.56 -12.17 -23.53
CA ARG A 301 0.65 -11.02 -23.45
C ARG A 301 1.30 -9.78 -22.85
N ILE A 302 1.07 -8.63 -23.50
CA ILE A 302 1.24 -7.29 -22.94
C ILE A 302 -0.15 -6.66 -22.85
N GLY A 303 -0.55 -6.24 -21.65
CA GLY A 303 -1.87 -5.69 -21.34
C GLY A 303 -2.10 -4.27 -21.86
N ASP A 304 -3.32 -3.78 -21.63
CA ASP A 304 -3.78 -2.47 -22.07
C ASP A 304 -2.95 -1.38 -21.37
N TYR A 305 -2.47 -0.42 -22.16
CA TYR A 305 -1.67 0.72 -21.67
C TYR A 305 -0.42 0.35 -20.86
N ALA A 306 0.09 -0.88 -20.98
CA ALA A 306 1.16 -1.41 -20.14
C ALA A 306 2.43 -0.53 -20.14
N PHE A 307 2.80 0.06 -21.27
CA PHE A 307 3.94 0.97 -21.43
C PHE A 307 3.49 2.40 -21.80
N GLN A 308 2.23 2.78 -21.52
CA GLN A 308 1.73 4.11 -21.86
C GLN A 308 2.61 5.20 -21.22
N TYR A 309 3.01 6.24 -21.96
CA TYR A 309 3.89 7.32 -21.51
C TYR A 309 5.31 6.90 -21.12
N CYS A 310 5.83 5.76 -21.59
CA CYS A 310 7.26 5.43 -21.48
C CYS A 310 8.09 6.25 -22.48
N ALA A 311 8.19 7.56 -22.22
CA ALA A 311 8.70 8.55 -23.15
C ALA A 311 10.19 8.37 -23.53
N SER A 312 10.98 7.64 -22.74
CA SER A 312 12.40 7.34 -23.02
C SER A 312 12.62 6.03 -23.78
N LEU A 313 11.58 5.20 -23.97
CA LEU A 313 11.69 3.89 -24.60
C LEU A 313 11.95 4.06 -26.09
N ALA A 314 13.20 3.91 -26.52
CA ALA A 314 13.61 4.19 -27.90
C ALA A 314 13.51 2.97 -28.83
N ALA A 315 13.60 1.78 -28.28
CA ALA A 315 13.48 0.50 -28.98
C ALA A 315 12.92 -0.54 -28.01
N ILE A 316 12.20 -1.53 -28.55
CA ILE A 316 11.78 -2.69 -27.77
C ILE A 316 11.80 -3.93 -28.66
N ALA A 317 12.41 -5.00 -28.15
CA ALA A 317 12.43 -6.30 -28.81
C ALA A 317 11.24 -7.13 -28.31
N LEU A 318 10.20 -7.24 -29.13
CA LEU A 318 9.05 -8.06 -28.81
C LEU A 318 9.36 -9.55 -29.08
N PRO A 319 9.13 -10.47 -28.12
CA PRO A 319 9.52 -11.87 -28.28
C PRO A 319 8.59 -12.61 -29.27
N PRO A 320 9.09 -13.63 -30.01
CA PRO A 320 8.29 -14.38 -30.98
C PRO A 320 7.06 -15.10 -30.41
N SER A 321 7.06 -15.38 -29.10
CA SER A 321 5.96 -16.00 -28.35
C SER A 321 4.77 -15.06 -28.11
N LEU A 322 4.95 -13.75 -28.30
CA LEU A 322 3.95 -12.74 -28.00
C LEU A 322 2.79 -12.83 -29.00
N SER A 323 1.59 -13.11 -28.51
CA SER A 323 0.38 -13.26 -29.33
C SER A 323 -0.64 -12.14 -29.11
N ALA A 324 -0.54 -11.40 -28.01
CA ALA A 324 -1.47 -10.31 -27.68
C ALA A 324 -0.74 -9.02 -27.27
N LEU A 325 -1.14 -7.91 -27.92
CA LEU A 325 -0.76 -6.55 -27.61
C LEU A 325 -2.02 -5.75 -27.27
N GLY A 326 -2.15 -5.30 -26.03
CA GLY A 326 -3.31 -4.58 -25.54
C GLY A 326 -3.54 -3.21 -26.18
N SER A 327 -4.75 -2.69 -25.99
CA SER A 327 -5.14 -1.34 -26.38
C SER A 327 -4.21 -0.31 -25.77
N GLY A 328 -3.64 0.56 -26.60
CA GLY A 328 -2.75 1.61 -26.11
C GLY A 328 -1.45 1.12 -25.46
N ALA A 329 -1.03 -0.14 -25.65
CA ALA A 329 0.10 -0.73 -24.94
C ALA A 329 1.37 0.13 -24.98
N PHE A 330 1.66 0.78 -26.12
CA PHE A 330 2.80 1.70 -26.29
C PHE A 330 2.36 3.14 -26.56
N ARG A 331 1.15 3.52 -26.16
CA ARG A 331 0.62 4.86 -26.38
C ARG A 331 1.54 5.91 -25.75
N GLU A 332 1.91 6.93 -26.52
CA GLU A 332 2.75 8.06 -26.11
C GLU A 332 4.18 7.63 -25.71
N CYS A 333 4.68 6.51 -26.26
CA CYS A 333 6.11 6.18 -26.27
C CYS A 333 6.84 7.04 -27.31
N SER A 334 6.94 8.34 -27.04
CA SER A 334 7.36 9.36 -28.01
C SER A 334 8.77 9.17 -28.58
N SER A 335 9.64 8.39 -27.92
CA SER A 335 11.00 8.08 -28.40
C SER A 335 11.10 6.79 -29.20
N LEU A 336 10.05 5.96 -29.26
CA LEU A 336 10.10 4.66 -29.91
C LEU A 336 10.32 4.85 -31.42
N ARG A 337 11.44 4.35 -31.95
CA ARG A 337 11.86 4.58 -33.34
C ARG A 337 11.43 3.49 -34.31
N SER A 338 11.45 2.25 -33.85
CA SER A 338 11.06 1.10 -34.66
C SER A 338 10.46 -0.01 -33.80
N VAL A 339 9.57 -0.80 -34.39
CA VAL A 339 9.01 -1.98 -33.73
C VAL A 339 8.74 -3.07 -34.77
N ASP A 340 9.19 -4.29 -34.44
CA ASP A 340 8.89 -5.49 -35.22
C ASP A 340 7.75 -6.24 -34.52
N ILE A 341 6.61 -6.38 -35.21
CA ILE A 341 5.45 -7.06 -34.64
C ILE A 341 5.66 -8.58 -34.74
N PRO A 342 5.56 -9.34 -33.63
CA PRO A 342 5.81 -10.79 -33.62
C PRO A 342 4.82 -11.59 -34.46
N PRO A 343 5.24 -12.75 -35.02
CA PRO A 343 4.45 -13.53 -35.96
C PRO A 343 3.20 -14.19 -35.39
N LEU A 344 2.99 -14.17 -34.07
CA LEU A 344 1.77 -14.68 -33.44
C LEU A 344 0.70 -13.61 -33.21
N VAL A 345 1.03 -12.33 -33.42
CA VAL A 345 0.07 -11.23 -33.30
C VAL A 345 -0.84 -11.22 -34.54
N THR A 346 -2.15 -11.26 -34.30
CA THR A 346 -3.18 -11.31 -35.34
C THR A 346 -3.96 -10.01 -35.52
N ALA A 347 -3.91 -9.11 -34.54
CA ALA A 347 -4.53 -7.80 -34.60
C ALA A 347 -3.68 -6.77 -33.85
N LEU A 348 -3.69 -5.54 -34.36
CA LEU A 348 -3.20 -4.37 -33.63
C LEU A 348 -4.38 -3.67 -32.99
N GLU A 349 -4.43 -3.64 -31.67
CA GLU A 349 -5.55 -3.04 -30.94
C GLU A 349 -5.61 -1.51 -31.08
N GLN A 350 -6.74 -0.94 -30.69
CA GLN A 350 -6.93 0.51 -30.72
C GLN A 350 -5.82 1.25 -29.97
N GLN A 351 -5.35 2.36 -30.55
CA GLN A 351 -4.33 3.24 -29.99
C GLN A 351 -2.97 2.61 -29.64
N VAL A 352 -2.68 1.36 -30.06
CA VAL A 352 -1.49 0.61 -29.61
C VAL A 352 -0.18 1.39 -29.70
N PHE A 353 0.03 2.20 -30.75
CA PHE A 353 1.16 3.11 -30.95
C PHE A 353 0.73 4.57 -31.10
N TYR A 354 -0.44 4.96 -30.57
CA TYR A 354 -0.92 6.35 -30.61
C TYR A 354 0.14 7.29 -30.03
N GLY A 355 0.50 8.36 -30.73
CA GLY A 355 1.43 9.39 -30.22
C GLY A 355 2.89 8.94 -30.17
N CYS A 356 3.26 7.82 -30.79
CA CYS A 356 4.65 7.42 -30.96
C CYS A 356 5.33 8.29 -32.03
N SER A 357 5.56 9.56 -31.72
CA SER A 357 5.97 10.59 -32.69
C SER A 357 7.31 10.32 -33.39
N SER A 358 8.20 9.54 -32.77
CA SER A 358 9.50 9.13 -33.37
C SER A 358 9.43 7.83 -34.17
N LEU A 359 8.27 7.15 -34.22
CA LEU A 359 8.14 5.85 -34.85
C LEU A 359 8.24 5.99 -36.36
N ALA A 360 9.37 5.56 -36.92
CA ALA A 360 9.70 5.70 -38.33
C ALA A 360 9.57 4.39 -39.12
N SER A 361 9.65 3.24 -38.44
CA SER A 361 9.60 1.93 -39.08
C SER A 361 8.78 0.94 -38.26
N VAL A 362 7.88 0.23 -38.92
CA VAL A 362 7.06 -0.83 -38.32
C VAL A 362 7.05 -2.01 -39.27
N LEU A 363 7.43 -3.19 -38.78
CA LEU A 363 7.33 -4.44 -39.54
C LEU A 363 6.09 -5.21 -39.11
N LEU A 364 5.13 -5.37 -40.04
CA LEU A 364 3.91 -6.14 -39.81
C LEU A 364 4.05 -7.56 -40.39
N PRO A 365 3.83 -8.63 -39.61
CA PRO A 365 3.85 -9.99 -40.10
C PRO A 365 2.58 -10.30 -40.90
N PRO A 366 2.62 -11.31 -41.80
CA PRO A 366 1.47 -11.72 -42.62
C PRO A 366 0.32 -12.35 -41.81
N THR A 367 0.44 -12.43 -40.48
CA THR A 367 -0.61 -12.88 -39.57
C THR A 367 -1.55 -11.76 -39.13
N VAL A 368 -1.18 -10.49 -39.32
CA VAL A 368 -2.03 -9.35 -38.94
C VAL A 368 -3.24 -9.29 -39.87
N THR A 369 -4.44 -9.34 -39.28
CA THR A 369 -5.72 -9.30 -39.99
C THR A 369 -6.51 -8.01 -39.73
N ALA A 370 -6.19 -7.26 -38.69
CA ALA A 370 -6.87 -6.01 -38.35
C ALA A 370 -5.90 -4.98 -37.76
N ILE A 371 -6.10 -3.72 -38.15
CA ILE A 371 -5.44 -2.56 -37.55
C ILE A 371 -6.51 -1.68 -36.89
N GLY A 372 -6.45 -1.52 -35.57
CA GLY A 372 -7.49 -0.87 -34.77
C GLY A 372 -7.57 0.65 -34.90
N ASN A 373 -8.60 1.22 -34.26
CA ASN A 373 -8.86 2.66 -34.28
C ASN A 373 -7.67 3.45 -33.71
N SER A 374 -7.22 4.47 -34.44
CA SER A 374 -6.09 5.33 -34.04
C SER A 374 -4.80 4.58 -33.68
N ALA A 375 -4.59 3.36 -34.19
CA ALA A 375 -3.45 2.50 -33.84
C ALA A 375 -2.07 3.19 -34.01
N PHE A 376 -1.91 4.00 -35.05
CA PHE A 376 -0.69 4.77 -35.36
C PHE A 376 -0.96 6.27 -35.44
N ARG A 377 -2.06 6.75 -34.84
CA ARG A 377 -2.40 8.18 -34.88
C ARG A 377 -1.29 9.00 -34.23
N ASP A 378 -0.96 10.14 -34.83
CA ASP A 378 0.10 11.06 -34.40
C ASP A 378 1.53 10.44 -34.45
N CYS A 379 1.75 9.36 -35.22
CA CYS A 379 3.07 8.83 -35.54
C CYS A 379 3.76 9.63 -36.67
N ILE A 380 4.07 10.90 -36.41
CA ILE A 380 4.53 11.89 -37.42
C ILE A 380 5.84 11.56 -38.15
N SER A 381 6.59 10.55 -37.70
CA SER A 381 7.83 10.08 -38.34
C SER A 381 7.61 8.88 -39.27
N LEU A 382 6.40 8.33 -39.32
CA LEU A 382 6.08 7.10 -40.06
C LEU A 382 5.87 7.42 -41.55
N GLN A 383 6.95 7.38 -42.32
CA GLN A 383 6.93 7.76 -43.74
C GLN A 383 6.38 6.67 -44.67
N SER A 384 6.51 5.40 -44.28
CA SER A 384 6.08 4.26 -45.08
C SER A 384 5.74 3.07 -44.21
N LEU A 385 4.76 2.28 -44.63
CA LEU A 385 4.33 1.07 -43.97
C LEU A 385 3.88 0.04 -45.01
N ALA A 386 4.47 -1.15 -44.97
CA ALA A 386 3.97 -2.28 -45.75
C ALA A 386 2.82 -2.94 -44.98
N VAL A 387 1.58 -2.75 -45.46
CA VAL A 387 0.39 -3.42 -44.91
C VAL A 387 0.27 -4.78 -45.59
N PRO A 388 0.27 -5.90 -44.84
CA PRO A 388 0.14 -7.25 -45.42
C PRO A 388 -1.24 -7.47 -46.06
N ASP A 389 -1.29 -8.30 -47.10
CA ASP A 389 -2.54 -8.68 -47.81
C ASP A 389 -3.57 -9.37 -46.90
N SER A 390 -3.14 -9.89 -45.75
CA SER A 390 -3.99 -10.50 -44.73
C SER A 390 -4.88 -9.50 -43.98
N VAL A 391 -4.57 -8.20 -44.04
CA VAL A 391 -5.32 -7.16 -43.32
C VAL A 391 -6.70 -6.95 -43.96
N ALA A 392 -7.74 -7.39 -43.26
CA ALA A 392 -9.13 -7.29 -43.67
C ALA A 392 -9.81 -5.99 -43.21
N SER A 393 -9.29 -5.33 -42.17
CA SER A 393 -9.86 -4.08 -41.65
C SER A 393 -8.81 -3.10 -41.14
N ILE A 394 -9.05 -1.82 -41.40
CA ILE A 394 -8.29 -0.69 -40.85
C ILE A 394 -9.30 0.25 -40.19
N GLY A 395 -9.11 0.51 -38.90
CA GLY A 395 -10.02 1.27 -38.06
C GLY A 395 -9.95 2.78 -38.26
N ASP A 396 -10.90 3.47 -37.64
CA ASP A 396 -11.07 4.91 -37.74
C ASP A 396 -9.81 5.65 -37.26
N SER A 397 -9.36 6.61 -38.07
CA SER A 397 -8.17 7.43 -37.79
C SER A 397 -6.89 6.63 -37.51
N ALA A 398 -6.79 5.36 -37.93
CA ALA A 398 -5.64 4.48 -37.66
C ALA A 398 -4.29 5.14 -37.99
N PHE A 399 -4.23 5.92 -39.07
CA PHE A 399 -3.03 6.63 -39.55
C PHE A 399 -3.21 8.16 -39.58
N LYS A 400 -4.12 8.70 -38.76
CA LYS A 400 -4.36 10.15 -38.74
C LYS A 400 -3.10 10.86 -38.23
N GLN A 401 -2.63 11.87 -38.97
CA GLN A 401 -1.44 12.66 -38.61
C GLN A 401 -0.13 11.82 -38.54
N CYS A 402 -0.01 10.81 -39.40
CA CYS A 402 1.29 10.18 -39.72
C CYS A 402 2.10 11.01 -40.71
#